data_AF-A0A836RDT9-F1
#
_entry.id   AF-A0A836RDT9-F1
#
_cell.length_a   1.000
_cell.length_b   1.000
_cell.length_c   1.000
_cell.angle_alpha   90.00
_cell.angle_beta   90.00
_cell.angle_gamma   90.00
#
_symmetry.space_group_name_H-M   'P 1'
#
loop_
_entity.id
_entity.type
_entity.pdbx_description
1 polymer ?
#
loop_
_entity_poly.entity_id
_entity_poly.type
_entity_poly.pdbx_seq_one_letter_code
_entity_poly.pdbx_strand_id
1 'polypeptide(L)'
;MRVFLDPWDVEYTSFFQVEEETLGAKVKLDIELPEEKWAPISVEGAFSQKEIVFIDGIRKMHQRVVVESDGGIFFGGFGTYVAGAIKLNIGKENRISNSLVAISIKRVLVLPEGIVKNVRSSYQVPKIPFPFELRSSSENDSLSSNLISSWSFFKGESGSFSEEDLNSN
;
A
#
# COMPACT_ATOMS: atom_id res chain seq x y z
N MET A 1 26.50 -3.46 10.32
CA MET A 1 25.39 -3.41 9.34
C MET A 1 25.89 -2.89 8.01
N ARG A 2 25.57 -3.58 6.91
CA ARG A 2 25.85 -3.15 5.53
C ARG A 2 24.55 -3.15 4.75
N VAL A 3 24.41 -2.20 3.82
CA VAL A 3 23.21 -2.06 2.98
C VAL A 3 23.63 -2.03 1.53
N PHE A 4 22.96 -2.82 0.71
CA PHE A 4 23.19 -2.97 -0.71
C PHE A 4 21.89 -2.78 -1.48
N LEU A 5 21.97 -2.29 -2.71
CA LEU A 5 20.85 -2.34 -3.64
C LEU A 5 20.89 -3.70 -4.35
N ASP A 6 19.72 -4.31 -4.53
CA ASP A 6 19.58 -5.46 -5.41
C ASP A 6 19.87 -5.03 -6.86
N PRO A 7 20.81 -5.66 -7.58
CA PRO A 7 21.12 -5.29 -8.95
C PRO A 7 19.99 -5.63 -9.95
N TRP A 8 19.03 -6.47 -9.56
CA TRP A 8 17.90 -6.85 -10.41
C TRP A 8 16.72 -5.90 -10.24
N ASP A 9 16.01 -5.66 -11.34
CA ASP A 9 14.76 -4.91 -11.31
C ASP A 9 13.73 -5.62 -10.41
N VAL A 10 12.89 -4.82 -9.77
CA VAL A 10 11.94 -5.25 -8.74
C VAL A 10 10.93 -6.25 -9.28
N GLU A 11 10.65 -6.21 -10.58
CA GLU A 11 9.72 -7.11 -11.28
C GLU A 11 10.32 -8.51 -11.52
N TYR A 12 11.65 -8.67 -11.45
CA TYR A 12 12.30 -9.97 -11.59
C TYR A 12 12.39 -10.70 -10.25
N THR A 13 12.43 -12.02 -10.30
CA THR A 13 12.73 -12.86 -9.13
C THR A 13 14.06 -12.43 -8.52
N SER A 14 14.10 -12.22 -7.20
CA SER A 14 15.28 -11.71 -6.50
C SER A 14 16.50 -12.61 -6.61
N PHE A 15 17.68 -12.02 -6.44
CA PHE A 15 18.97 -12.73 -6.44
C PHE A 15 19.01 -13.90 -5.44
N PHE A 16 18.32 -13.77 -4.31
CA PHE A 16 18.08 -14.87 -3.37
C PHE A 16 16.66 -15.39 -3.59
N GLN A 17 16.56 -16.61 -4.13
CA GLN A 17 15.34 -17.39 -4.08
C GLN A 17 15.26 -18.00 -2.70
N VAL A 18 14.49 -17.38 -1.81
CA VAL A 18 14.00 -18.09 -0.62
C VAL A 18 12.92 -19.03 -1.13
N GLU A 19 13.05 -20.34 -0.87
CA GLU A 19 11.97 -21.29 -1.13
C GLU A 19 10.71 -20.75 -0.45
N GLU A 20 9.73 -20.30 -1.24
CA GLU A 20 8.41 -20.01 -0.71
C GLU A 20 7.88 -21.34 -0.17
N GLU A 21 7.84 -21.49 1.16
CA GLU A 21 7.00 -22.49 1.77
C GLU A 21 5.62 -22.31 1.15
N THR A 22 5.12 -23.38 0.52
CA THR A 22 3.79 -23.41 -0.05
C THR A 22 2.79 -23.24 1.09
N LEU A 23 2.46 -22.00 1.41
CA LEU A 23 1.39 -21.63 2.32
C LEU A 23 0.09 -22.09 1.66
N GLY A 24 -0.31 -23.32 1.96
CA GLY A 24 -1.59 -23.88 1.56
C GLY A 24 -2.70 -23.08 2.23
N ALA A 25 -3.16 -22.02 1.58
CA ALA A 25 -4.31 -21.26 2.04
C ALA A 25 -5.53 -22.20 2.04
N LYS A 26 -6.03 -22.53 3.23
CA LYS A 26 -7.32 -23.22 3.35
C LYS A 26 -8.42 -22.23 3.00
N VAL A 27 -8.85 -22.26 1.74
CA VAL A 27 -9.97 -21.43 1.27
C VAL A 27 -11.25 -21.98 1.89
N LYS A 28 -11.95 -21.12 2.62
CA LYS A 28 -13.26 -21.42 3.22
C LYS A 28 -14.34 -21.20 2.16
N LEU A 29 -14.79 -22.27 1.50
CA LEU A 29 -15.75 -22.20 0.38
C LEU A 29 -17.21 -22.08 0.85
N ASP A 30 -17.50 -22.32 2.13
CA ASP A 30 -18.84 -22.20 2.73
C ASP A 30 -19.21 -20.76 3.12
N ILE A 31 -18.46 -19.75 2.65
CA ILE A 31 -18.80 -18.34 2.85
C ILE A 31 -19.81 -17.82 1.81
N GLU A 32 -19.99 -18.53 0.70
CA GLU A 32 -20.88 -18.12 -0.36
C GLU A 32 -22.34 -18.43 -0.02
N LEU A 33 -23.25 -17.59 -0.49
CA LEU A 33 -24.67 -17.91 -0.44
C LEU A 33 -24.95 -19.08 -1.40
N PRO A 34 -25.81 -20.05 -1.02
CA PRO A 34 -26.35 -21.02 -1.96
C PRO A 34 -26.93 -20.31 -3.19
N GLU A 35 -26.83 -20.93 -4.36
CA GLU A 35 -27.27 -20.36 -5.64
C GLU A 35 -28.73 -19.86 -5.58
N GLU A 36 -29.60 -20.59 -4.87
CA GLU A 36 -31.01 -20.25 -4.73
C GLU A 36 -31.27 -19.02 -3.84
N LYS A 37 -30.26 -18.60 -3.09
CA LYS A 37 -30.28 -17.41 -2.23
C LYS A 37 -29.51 -16.24 -2.85
N TRP A 38 -28.90 -16.44 -4.02
CA TRP A 38 -28.25 -15.36 -4.74
C TRP A 38 -29.32 -14.48 -5.41
N ALA A 39 -29.50 -13.28 -4.90
CA ALA A 39 -30.47 -12.32 -5.43
C ALA A 39 -29.84 -10.92 -5.51
N PRO A 40 -30.18 -10.12 -6.54
CA PRO A 40 -29.81 -8.72 -6.57
C PRO A 40 -30.33 -8.00 -5.33
N ILE A 41 -29.47 -7.24 -4.66
CA ILE A 41 -29.89 -6.35 -3.59
C ILE A 41 -30.59 -5.17 -4.24
N SER A 42 -31.93 -5.12 -4.11
CA SER A 42 -32.69 -3.95 -4.54
C SER A 42 -32.45 -2.81 -3.56
N VAL A 43 -31.99 -1.67 -4.07
CA VAL A 43 -31.86 -0.46 -3.26
C VAL A 43 -33.23 0.21 -3.25
N GLU A 44 -33.94 0.21 -2.12
CA GLU A 44 -35.19 0.94 -1.97
C GLU A 44 -34.91 2.44 -1.86
N GLY A 45 -35.25 3.21 -2.90
CA GLY A 45 -35.16 4.67 -2.92
C GLY A 45 -34.38 5.22 -4.11
N ALA A 46 -34.78 6.39 -4.60
CA ALA A 46 -33.94 7.16 -5.51
C ALA A 46 -32.67 7.57 -4.75
N PHE A 47 -31.49 7.28 -5.31
CA PHE A 47 -30.20 7.75 -4.78
C PHE A 47 -30.30 9.26 -4.53
N SER A 48 -30.45 9.66 -3.27
CA SER A 48 -30.54 11.06 -2.85
C SER A 48 -29.16 11.68 -2.61
N GLN A 49 -28.11 10.86 -2.69
CA GLN A 49 -26.72 11.30 -2.54
C GLN A 49 -26.35 12.16 -3.73
N LYS A 50 -26.23 13.46 -3.47
CA LYS A 50 -25.79 14.47 -4.44
C LYS A 50 -24.27 14.49 -4.60
N GLU A 51 -23.55 13.73 -3.79
CA GLU A 51 -22.09 13.73 -3.75
C GLU A 51 -21.57 12.31 -3.59
N ILE A 52 -20.58 11.92 -4.40
CA ILE A 52 -19.88 10.64 -4.34
C ILE A 52 -18.38 10.94 -4.38
N VAL A 53 -17.61 10.38 -3.45
CA VAL A 53 -16.15 10.50 -3.48
C VAL A 53 -15.53 9.16 -3.86
N PHE A 54 -14.77 9.16 -4.95
CA PHE A 54 -13.94 8.03 -5.36
C PHE A 54 -12.55 8.23 -4.78
N ILE A 55 -12.12 7.30 -3.92
CA ILE A 55 -10.76 7.27 -3.40
C ILE A 55 -10.08 6.07 -4.01
N ASP A 56 -8.97 6.32 -4.70
CA ASP A 56 -8.14 5.27 -5.28
C ASP A 56 -6.68 5.65 -5.17
N GLY A 57 -5.79 4.73 -5.49
CA GLY A 57 -4.39 5.00 -5.48
C GLY A 57 -3.56 3.89 -6.10
N ILE A 58 -2.29 4.20 -6.28
CA ILE A 58 -1.31 3.31 -6.87
C ILE A 58 -0.11 3.18 -5.95
N ARG A 59 0.56 2.04 -6.04
CA ARG A 59 1.85 1.81 -5.41
C ARG A 59 2.86 1.42 -6.47
N LYS A 60 4.09 1.87 -6.31
CA LYS A 60 5.21 1.45 -7.14
C LYS A 60 6.44 1.23 -6.28
N MET A 61 7.03 0.05 -6.39
CA MET A 61 8.35 -0.22 -5.85
C MET A 61 9.40 0.21 -6.88
N HIS A 62 10.43 0.90 -6.43
CA HIS A 62 11.47 1.45 -7.30
C HIS A 62 12.75 0.62 -7.24
N GLN A 63 13.09 0.11 -6.06
CA GLN A 63 14.36 -0.57 -5.84
C GLN A 63 14.30 -1.48 -4.62
N ARG A 64 14.80 -2.71 -4.74
CA ARG A 64 15.00 -3.60 -3.59
C ARG A 64 16.31 -3.29 -2.88
N VAL A 65 16.28 -3.46 -1.56
CA VAL A 65 17.40 -3.22 -0.64
C VAL A 65 17.68 -4.51 0.11
N VAL A 66 18.95 -4.88 0.19
CA VAL A 66 19.46 -5.99 0.98
C VAL A 66 20.22 -5.42 2.17
N VAL A 67 19.91 -5.87 3.37
CA VAL A 67 20.54 -5.45 4.62
C VAL A 67 21.23 -6.64 5.26
N GLU A 68 22.55 -6.54 5.42
CA GLU A 68 23.36 -7.52 6.15
C GLU A 68 23.60 -6.98 7.56
N SER A 69 23.15 -7.71 8.57
CA SER A 69 23.32 -7.36 9.98
C SER A 69 23.68 -8.61 10.79
N ASP A 70 24.09 -8.44 12.05
CA ASP A 70 24.59 -9.54 12.89
C ASP A 70 23.58 -10.69 13.09
N GLY A 71 22.29 -10.45 12.79
CA GLY A 71 21.21 -11.45 12.83
C GLY A 71 20.83 -12.08 11.47
N GLY A 72 21.57 -11.79 10.39
CA GLY A 72 21.32 -12.38 9.07
C GLY A 72 21.17 -11.37 7.93
N ILE A 73 20.64 -11.86 6.81
CA ILE A 73 20.33 -11.07 5.61
C ILE A 73 18.84 -10.77 5.59
N PHE A 74 18.52 -9.50 5.45
CA PHE A 74 17.15 -8.99 5.44
C PHE A 74 16.86 -8.27 4.13
N PHE A 75 15.61 -8.29 3.73
CA PHE A 75 15.17 -7.65 2.49
C PHE A 75 14.19 -6.53 2.78
N GLY A 76 14.24 -5.50 1.95
CA GLY A 76 13.26 -4.43 1.94
C GLY A 76 13.30 -3.67 0.62
N GLY A 77 12.76 -2.47 0.60
CA GLY A 77 12.75 -1.71 -0.65
C GLY A 77 12.25 -0.29 -0.53
N PHE A 78 12.66 0.51 -1.50
CA PHE A 78 12.14 1.84 -1.75
C PHE A 78 10.88 1.76 -2.61
N GLY A 79 9.87 2.52 -2.22
CA GLY A 79 8.62 2.62 -2.96
C GLY A 79 7.94 3.96 -2.83
N THR A 80 6.92 4.15 -3.64
CA THR A 80 5.99 5.27 -3.56
C THR A 80 4.57 4.75 -3.45
N TYR A 81 3.80 5.34 -2.57
CA TYR A 81 2.34 5.26 -2.56
C TYR A 81 1.78 6.61 -2.99
N VAL A 82 0.76 6.56 -3.84
CA VAL A 82 -0.05 7.70 -4.21
C VAL A 82 -1.50 7.34 -3.95
N ALA A 83 -2.21 8.17 -3.20
CA ALA A 83 -3.65 8.08 -3.05
C ALA A 83 -4.27 9.39 -3.53
N GLY A 84 -5.42 9.33 -4.18
CA GLY A 84 -6.15 10.49 -4.66
C GLY A 84 -7.65 10.32 -4.44
N ALA A 85 -8.34 11.45 -4.28
CA ALA A 85 -9.77 11.49 -4.10
C ALA A 85 -10.41 12.42 -5.15
N ILE A 86 -11.42 11.91 -5.85
CA ILE A 86 -12.23 12.67 -6.80
C ILE A 86 -13.65 12.76 -6.25
N LYS A 87 -14.16 13.98 -6.08
CA LYS A 87 -15.54 14.23 -5.69
C LYS A 87 -16.39 14.43 -6.94
N LEU A 88 -17.44 13.64 -7.08
CA LEU A 88 -18.51 13.83 -8.06
C LEU A 88 -19.68 14.53 -7.38
N ASN A 89 -20.15 15.62 -7.98
CA ASN A 89 -21.38 16.28 -7.57
C ASN A 89 -22.46 16.04 -8.62
N ILE A 90 -23.61 15.54 -8.18
CA ILE A 90 -24.79 15.28 -9.01
C ILE A 90 -25.74 16.44 -8.79
N GLY A 91 -25.70 17.40 -9.72
CA GLY A 91 -26.53 18.60 -9.70
C GLY A 91 -27.98 18.31 -10.10
N LYS A 92 -28.79 19.38 -10.11
CA LYS A 92 -30.15 19.32 -10.71
C LYS A 92 -30.03 18.91 -12.18
N GLU A 93 -30.99 18.11 -12.66
CA GLU A 93 -31.02 17.56 -14.04
C GLU A 93 -29.92 16.52 -14.35
N ASN A 94 -29.40 15.81 -13.33
CA ASN A 94 -28.36 14.77 -13.49
C ASN A 94 -27.07 15.28 -14.15
N ARG A 95 -26.77 16.58 -14.06
CA ARG A 95 -25.47 17.11 -14.47
C ARG A 95 -24.40 16.68 -13.45
N ILE A 96 -23.40 15.95 -13.93
CA ILE A 96 -22.26 15.50 -13.11
C ILE A 96 -21.13 16.52 -13.29
N SER A 97 -20.64 17.08 -12.19
CA SER A 97 -19.35 17.76 -12.14
C SER A 97 -18.37 16.93 -11.31
N ASN A 98 -17.08 17.09 -11.57
CA ASN A 98 -16.03 16.44 -10.81
C ASN A 98 -14.94 17.44 -10.40
N SER A 99 -14.32 17.16 -9.26
CA SER A 99 -13.13 17.87 -8.80
C SER A 99 -12.18 16.88 -8.14
N LEU A 100 -10.89 17.06 -8.38
CA LEU A 100 -9.86 16.43 -7.55
C LEU A 100 -9.85 17.17 -6.21
N VAL A 101 -10.15 16.47 -5.13
CA VAL A 101 -10.26 17.09 -3.79
C VAL A 101 -9.03 16.84 -2.92
N ALA A 102 -8.35 15.70 -3.11
CA ALA A 102 -7.14 15.40 -2.36
C ALA A 102 -6.16 14.53 -3.16
N ILE A 103 -4.87 14.72 -2.90
CA ILE A 103 -3.77 13.83 -3.31
C ILE A 103 -2.79 13.69 -2.15
N SER A 104 -2.43 12.46 -1.80
CA SER A 104 -1.32 12.15 -0.90
C SER A 104 -0.25 11.36 -1.65
N ILE A 105 1.01 11.76 -1.50
CA ILE A 105 2.18 11.06 -2.08
C ILE A 105 3.17 10.78 -0.97
N LYS A 106 3.47 9.51 -0.74
CA LYS A 106 4.48 9.08 0.23
C LYS A 106 5.56 8.26 -0.42
N ARG A 107 6.81 8.68 -0.22
CA ARG A 107 7.99 7.86 -0.53
C ARG A 107 8.36 7.12 0.74
N VAL A 108 8.62 5.83 0.62
CA VAL A 108 8.94 4.99 1.77
C VAL A 108 10.20 4.17 1.53
N LEU A 109 10.86 3.84 2.63
CA LEU A 109 11.75 2.69 2.73
C LEU A 109 11.08 1.71 3.68
N VAL A 110 10.73 0.53 3.18
CA VAL A 110 10.18 -0.56 3.99
C VAL A 110 11.30 -1.52 4.34
N LEU A 111 11.49 -1.79 5.63
CA LEU A 111 12.44 -2.77 6.15
C LEU A 111 11.76 -3.60 7.26
N PRO A 112 12.30 -4.78 7.63
CA PRO A 112 11.80 -5.51 8.79
C PRO A 112 11.90 -4.70 10.08
N GLU A 113 10.95 -4.86 11.00
CA GLU A 113 10.86 -4.05 12.23
C GLU A 113 12.16 -4.04 13.06
N GLY A 114 12.81 -5.21 13.19
CA GLY A 114 14.09 -5.34 13.89
C GLY A 114 15.22 -4.51 13.30
N ILE A 115 15.16 -4.25 11.99
CA ILE A 115 16.16 -3.46 11.26
C ILE A 115 15.83 -1.97 11.33
N VAL A 116 14.55 -1.59 11.25
CA VAL A 116 14.11 -0.18 11.34
C VAL A 116 14.63 0.50 12.62
N LYS A 117 14.60 -0.21 13.75
CA LYS A 117 15.11 0.29 15.04
C LYS A 117 16.61 0.61 15.00
N ASN A 118 17.38 -0.20 14.26
CA ASN A 118 18.84 -0.03 14.11
C ASN A 118 19.22 1.02 13.04
N VAL A 119 18.39 1.19 12.01
CA VAL A 119 18.61 2.20 10.96
C VAL A 119 18.39 3.62 11.49
N ARG A 120 17.36 3.83 12.32
CA ARG A 120 17.08 5.16 12.93
C ARG A 120 18.22 5.68 13.81
N SER A 121 19.04 4.78 14.36
CA SER A 121 20.16 5.14 15.25
C SER A 121 21.52 5.25 14.57
N SER A 122 21.68 4.82 13.30
CA SER A 122 23.02 4.66 12.68
C SER A 122 23.16 5.09 11.23
N TYR A 123 22.09 5.43 10.50
CA TYR A 123 22.19 5.71 9.06
C TYR A 123 22.25 7.20 8.71
N GLN A 124 23.45 7.68 8.38
CA GLN A 124 23.66 8.85 7.52
C GLN A 124 23.75 8.35 6.07
N VAL A 125 22.63 8.25 5.36
CA VAL A 125 22.73 8.10 3.91
C VAL A 125 23.31 9.41 3.35
N PRO A 126 24.36 9.38 2.50
CA PRO A 126 24.93 10.62 1.95
C PRO A 126 23.81 11.40 1.27
N LYS A 127 23.46 12.57 1.82
CA LYS A 127 22.44 13.54 1.36
C LYS A 127 21.55 12.99 0.23
N ILE A 128 20.60 12.09 0.55
CA ILE A 128 19.59 11.73 -0.43
C ILE A 128 18.77 13.00 -0.68
N PRO A 129 18.66 13.48 -1.92
CA PRO A 129 17.94 14.72 -2.22
C PRO A 129 16.42 14.61 -2.03
N PHE A 130 15.90 13.44 -1.66
CA PHE A 130 14.47 13.14 -1.54
C PHE A 130 14.15 12.52 -0.17
N PRO A 131 13.27 13.14 0.63
CA PRO A 131 12.81 12.57 1.89
C PRO A 131 11.99 11.30 1.62
N PHE A 132 12.15 10.30 2.48
CA PHE A 132 11.33 9.09 2.52
C PHE A 132 10.98 8.77 3.98
N GLU A 133 9.83 8.15 4.19
CA GLU A 133 9.42 7.65 5.49
C GLU A 133 9.94 6.22 5.69
N LEU A 134 10.56 5.97 6.85
CA LEU A 134 10.96 4.62 7.22
C LEU A 134 9.77 3.88 7.83
N ARG A 135 9.35 2.79 7.18
CA ARG A 135 8.24 1.93 7.59
C ARG A 135 8.75 0.52 7.92
N SER A 136 8.14 -0.11 8.92
CA SER A 136 8.45 -1.47 9.32
C SER A 136 7.40 -2.45 8.81
N SER A 137 7.80 -3.55 8.21
CA SER A 137 6.93 -4.72 8.02
C SER A 137 6.93 -5.58 9.29
N SER A 138 5.78 -6.17 9.61
CA SER A 138 5.66 -7.13 10.71
C SER A 138 6.22 -8.50 10.29
N GLU A 139 7.12 -9.02 11.12
CA GLU A 139 7.76 -10.36 11.08
C GLU A 139 8.76 -10.66 9.95
N ASN A 140 9.59 -11.69 10.20
CA ASN A 140 10.83 -12.12 9.51
C ASN A 140 10.61 -12.62 8.08
N ASP A 141 9.69 -12.02 7.37
CA ASP A 141 9.09 -12.65 6.23
C ASP A 141 9.78 -12.28 4.91
N SER A 142 9.62 -13.18 3.95
CA SER A 142 10.09 -13.15 2.57
C SER A 142 9.85 -11.80 1.86
N LEU A 143 10.51 -11.57 0.72
CA LEU A 143 10.23 -10.41 -0.14
C LEU A 143 8.73 -10.25 -0.50
N SER A 144 7.98 -11.35 -0.63
CA SER A 144 6.54 -11.35 -0.90
C SER A 144 5.73 -10.76 0.26
N SER A 145 6.12 -10.98 1.52
CA SER A 145 5.47 -10.38 2.69
C SER A 145 5.68 -8.86 2.83
N ASN A 146 6.83 -8.35 2.38
CA ASN A 146 7.13 -6.92 2.38
C ASN A 146 6.27 -6.20 1.33
N LEU A 147 5.96 -6.88 0.22
CA LEU A 147 4.96 -6.45 -0.76
C LEU A 147 3.52 -6.59 -0.22
N ILE A 148 3.24 -7.55 0.67
CA ILE A 148 1.92 -7.68 1.32
C ILE A 148 1.71 -6.60 2.38
N SER A 149 2.67 -6.35 3.26
CA SER A 149 2.62 -5.26 4.25
C SER A 149 2.50 -3.89 3.58
N SER A 150 3.09 -3.72 2.38
CA SER A 150 2.89 -2.55 1.54
C SER A 150 1.41 -2.31 1.14
N TRP A 151 0.58 -3.36 1.06
CA TRP A 151 -0.88 -3.21 0.86
C TRP A 151 -1.58 -2.66 2.11
N SER A 152 -1.17 -3.09 3.31
CA SER A 152 -1.75 -2.59 4.55
C SER A 152 -1.45 -1.10 4.76
N PHE A 153 -0.25 -0.65 4.37
CA PHE A 153 0.09 0.78 4.38
C PHE A 153 -0.72 1.58 3.35
N PHE A 154 -0.92 1.02 2.16
CA PHE A 154 -1.77 1.64 1.14
C PHE A 154 -3.22 1.81 1.62
N LYS A 155 -3.80 0.78 2.25
CA LYS A 155 -5.15 0.87 2.84
C LYS A 155 -5.23 1.90 3.97
N GLY A 156 -4.17 2.01 4.78
CA GLY A 156 -4.09 3.06 5.80
C GLY A 156 -4.04 4.45 5.19
N GLU A 157 -3.35 4.63 4.06
CA GLU A 157 -3.24 5.93 3.39
C GLU A 157 -4.52 6.32 2.65
N SER A 158 -5.14 5.39 1.91
CA SER A 158 -6.44 5.65 1.27
C SER A 158 -7.56 5.89 2.29
N GLY A 159 -7.45 5.30 3.48
CA GLY A 159 -8.34 5.56 4.62
C GLY A 159 -7.97 6.79 5.46
N SER A 160 -6.87 7.49 5.16
CA SER A 160 -6.37 8.61 5.96
C SER A 160 -6.90 9.98 5.55
N PHE A 161 -7.62 10.08 4.43
CA PHE A 161 -8.30 11.32 4.05
C PHE A 161 -9.39 11.63 5.08
N SER A 162 -9.24 12.75 5.77
CA SER A 162 -10.23 13.26 6.72
C SER A 162 -11.43 13.86 5.98
N GLU A 163 -12.55 14.05 6.67
CA GLU A 163 -13.69 14.80 6.11
C GLU A 163 -13.31 16.23 5.70
N GLU A 164 -12.30 16.83 6.33
CA GLU A 164 -11.80 18.16 5.98
C GLU A 164 -11.07 18.14 4.63
N ASP A 165 -10.24 17.11 4.39
CA ASP A 165 -9.51 16.92 3.12
C ASP A 165 -10.46 16.70 1.93
N LEU A 166 -11.64 16.12 2.18
CA LEU A 166 -12.63 15.82 1.14
C LEU A 166 -13.59 16.98 0.87
N ASN A 167 -13.58 18.01 1.73
CA ASN A 167 -14.45 19.18 1.65
C ASN A 167 -13.71 20.49 1.32
N SER A 168 -12.39 20.46 1.16
CA SER A 168 -11.62 21.60 0.66
C SER A 168 -11.94 21.88 -0.81
N ASN A 169 -12.38 23.12 -1.09
CA ASN A 169 -12.63 23.65 -2.43
C ASN A 169 -11.36 24.22 -3.07
#